data_AF-A0A3R7BFP3-F1
#
_entry.id   AF-A0A3R7BFP3-F1
#
_cell.length_a   1.000
_cell.length_b   1.000
_cell.length_c   1.000
_cell.angle_alpha   90.00
_cell.angle_beta   90.00
_cell.angle_gamma   90.00
#
_symmetry.space_group_name_H-M   'P 1'
#
loop_
_entity.id
_entity.type
_entity.pdbx_description
1 polymer ?
#
loop_
_entity_poly.entity_id
_entity_poly.type
_entity_poly.pdbx_seq_one_letter_code
_entity_poly.pdbx_strand_id
1 'polypeptide(L)' 'MPILRVKEIRDMTSEERVKKLNELRTELMRLRTMVKAGGTIENPSRIRELRKAIARLLTVEHEQKFGIGREKTERKKK' A
#
# COMPACT_ATOMS: atom_id res chain seq x y z
N MET A 1 -13.99 0.23 1.06
CA MET A 1 -13.44 -0.59 -0.06
C MET A 1 -11.93 -0.66 0.12
N PRO A 2 -11.22 -1.74 -0.26
CA PRO A 2 -9.77 -1.75 -0.13
C PRO A 2 -9.15 -0.67 -1.04
N ILE A 3 -8.37 0.24 -0.44
CA ILE A 3 -7.64 1.31 -1.14
C ILE A 3 -6.76 0.73 -2.27
N LEU A 4 -6.15 -0.43 -2.03
CA LEU A 4 -5.35 -1.17 -3.00
C LEU A 4 -5.64 -2.66 -2.87
N ARG A 5 -5.88 -3.31 -4.02
CA ARG A 5 -6.01 -4.77 -4.12
C ARG A 5 -4.64 -5.39 -4.33
N VAL A 6 -4.45 -6.60 -3.80
CA VAL A 6 -3.16 -7.32 -3.90
C VAL A 6 -2.75 -7.58 -5.35
N LYS A 7 -3.73 -7.81 -6.24
CA LYS A 7 -3.50 -8.01 -7.68
C LYS A 7 -2.82 -6.78 -8.29
N GLU A 8 -3.38 -5.60 -8.07
CA GLU A 8 -2.85 -4.32 -8.55
C GLU A 8 -1.44 -4.07 -8.03
N ILE A 9 -1.19 -4.34 -6.74
CA ILE A 9 0.15 -4.19 -6.14
C ILE A 9 1.17 -5.10 -6.82
N ARG A 10 0.80 -6.35 -7.14
CA ARG A 10 1.69 -7.30 -7.84
C ARG A 10 1.91 -6.93 -9.30
N ASP A 11 1.01 -6.16 -9.90
CA ASP A 11 1.16 -5.66 -11.26
C ASP A 11 2.08 -4.44 -11.34
N MET A 12 2.22 -3.69 -10.24
CA MET A 12 3.15 -2.56 -10.13
C MET A 12 4.62 -3.00 -10.15
N THR A 13 5.49 -2.14 -10.67
CA THR A 13 6.95 -2.26 -10.52
C THR A 13 7.38 -1.91 -9.09
N SER A 14 8.61 -2.30 -8.70
CA SER A 14 9.16 -1.95 -7.38
C SER A 14 9.18 -0.42 -7.16
N GLU A 15 9.59 0.35 -8.18
CA GLU A 15 9.60 1.83 -8.11
C GLU A 15 8.20 2.42 -7.90
N GLU A 16 7.20 1.92 -8.63
CA GLU A 16 5.81 2.34 -8.49
C GLU A 16 5.26 2.05 -7.09
N ARG A 17 5.60 0.89 -6.52
CA ARG A 17 5.21 0.54 -5.14
C ARG A 17 5.86 1.43 -4.12
N VAL A 18 7.16 1.74 -4.28
CA VAL A 18 7.88 2.66 -3.39
C VAL A 18 7.26 4.05 -3.44
N LYS A 19 6.96 4.56 -4.63
CA LYS A 19 6.27 5.84 -4.81
C LYS A 19 4.91 5.84 -4.11
N LYS A 20 4.09 4.80 -4.33
CA LYS A 20 2.77 4.65 -3.71
C LYS A 20 2.85 4.53 -2.19
N LEU A 21 3.86 3.83 -1.69
CA LEU A 21 4.11 3.67 -0.26
C LEU A 21 4.40 5.03 0.41
N ASN A 22 5.20 5.88 -0.23
CA ASN A 22 5.50 7.22 0.28
C ASN A 22 4.26 8.13 0.29
N GLU A 23 3.42 8.06 -0.74
CA GLU A 23 2.13 8.78 -0.79
C GLU A 23 1.23 8.36 0.39
N LEU A 24 1.02 7.06 0.59
CA LEU A 24 0.17 6.54 1.66
C LEU A 24 0.71 6.83 3.06
N ARG A 25 2.04 6.81 3.24
CA ARG A 25 2.69 7.21 4.49
C ARG A 25 2.46 8.69 4.80
N THR A 26 2.53 9.54 3.79
CA THR A 26 2.29 10.98 3.92
C THR A 26 0.84 11.25 4.31
N GLU A 27 -0.12 10.59 3.65
CA GLU A 27 -1.54 10.68 4.00
C GLU A 27 -1.81 10.20 5.44
N LEU A 28 -1.24 9.05 5.82
CA LEU A 28 -1.37 8.51 7.17
C LEU A 28 -0.78 9.45 8.22
N MET A 29 0.36 10.09 7.92
CA MET A 29 1.00 11.05 8.81
C MET A 29 0.09 12.26 9.04
N ARG A 30 -0.45 12.85 7.96
CA ARG A 30 -1.38 13.99 8.04
C ARG A 30 -2.62 13.68 8.88
N LEU A 31 -3.22 12.50 8.67
CA LEU A 31 -4.38 12.09 9.47
C LEU A 31 -4.00 11.88 10.93
N ARG A 32 -2.86 11.25 11.22
CA ARG A 32 -2.40 11.07 12.60
C ARG A 32 -2.07 12.39 13.30
N THR A 33 -1.47 13.35 12.61
CA THR A 33 -1.20 14.67 13.18
C THR A 33 -2.49 15.40 13.49
N MET A 34 -3.51 15.29 12.63
CA MET A 34 -4.84 15.86 12.89
C MET A 34 -5.51 15.24 14.11
N VAL A 35 -5.50 13.91 14.27
CA VAL A 35 -6.00 13.25 15.50
C VAL A 35 -5.26 13.78 16.73
N LYS A 36 -3.92 13.82 16.66
CA LYS A 36 -3.08 14.21 17.80
C LYS A 36 -3.28 15.67 18.20
N ALA A 37 -3.57 16.55 17.24
CA ALA A 37 -3.90 17.95 17.49
C ALA A 37 -5.33 18.13 18.06
N GLY A 38 -6.08 17.06 18.30
CA GLY A 38 -7.47 17.11 18.77
C GLY A 38 -8.47 17.43 17.67
N GLY A 39 -8.05 17.37 16.40
CA GLY A 39 -8.93 17.60 15.26
C GLY A 39 -9.89 16.43 15.01
N THR A 40 -11.09 16.74 14.53
CA THR A 40 -12.07 15.76 14.11
C THR A 40 -11.74 15.21 12.73
N ILE A 41 -11.84 13.89 12.57
CA ILE A 41 -11.67 13.22 11.28
C ILE A 41 -13.02 12.71 10.81
N GLU A 42 -13.39 13.07 9.58
CA GLU A 42 -14.65 12.65 8.96
C GLU A 42 -14.75 11.12 8.82
N ASN A 43 -13.63 10.45 8.55
CA ASN A 43 -13.59 9.00 8.38
C ASN A 43 -12.43 8.35 9.17
N PRO A 44 -12.66 7.92 10.42
CA PRO A 44 -11.64 7.22 11.22
C PRO A 44 -11.24 5.87 10.62
N SER A 45 -12.12 5.22 9.84
CA SER A 45 -11.81 3.96 9.16
C SER A 45 -10.71 4.13 8.11
N ARG A 46 -10.53 5.35 7.56
CA ARG A 46 -9.49 5.67 6.59
C ARG A 46 -8.09 5.37 7.11
N ILE A 47 -7.81 5.65 8.39
CA ILE A 47 -6.52 5.35 9.03
C ILE A 47 -6.25 3.84 8.98
N ARG A 48 -7.26 3.03 9.30
CA ARG A 48 -7.15 1.56 9.27
C ARG A 48 -6.94 1.05 7.85
N GLU A 49 -7.64 1.61 6.86
CA GLU A 49 -7.48 1.24 5.46
C GLU A 49 -6.09 1.59 4.93
N LEU A 50 -5.56 2.78 5.24
CA LEU A 50 -4.20 3.21 4.86
C LEU A 50 -3.14 2.30 5.46
N ARG A 51 -3.25 1.96 6.75
CA ARG A 51 -2.34 1.00 7.40
C ARG A 51 -2.32 -0.35 6.71
N LYS A 52 -3.49 -0.87 6.34
CA LYS A 52 -3.61 -2.14 5.61
C LYS A 52 -3.02 -2.05 4.20
N ALA A 53 -3.21 -0.92 3.49
CA ALA A 53 -2.64 -0.71 2.17
C ALA A 53 -1.11 -0.68 2.21
N ILE A 54 -0.52 0.06 3.16
CA ILE A 54 0.93 0.11 3.38
C ILE A 54 1.48 -1.29 3.70
N ALA A 55 0.81 -2.03 4.59
CA ALA A 55 1.23 -3.39 4.95
C ALA A 55 1.26 -4.30 3.71
N ARG A 56 0.22 -4.28 2.86
CA ARG A 56 0.18 -5.09 1.63
C ARG A 56 1.29 -4.73 0.66
N LEU A 57 1.59 -3.44 0.48
CA LEU A 57 2.71 -2.99 -0.37
C LEU A 57 4.04 -3.55 0.12
N LEU A 58 4.32 -3.40 1.43
CA LEU A 58 5.54 -3.93 2.04
C LEU A 58 5.63 -5.45 1.95
N THR A 59 4.52 -6.17 2.15
CA THR A 59 4.48 -7.62 2.02
C THR A 59 4.84 -8.06 0.61
N VAL A 60 4.24 -7.48 -0.43
CA VAL A 60 4.53 -7.85 -1.82
C VAL A 60 5.98 -7.49 -2.20
N GLU A 61 6.48 -6.34 -1.72
CA GLU A 61 7.87 -5.95 -1.94
C GLU A 61 8.85 -6.95 -1.30
N HIS A 62 8.54 -7.41 -0.09
CA HIS A 62 9.30 -8.44 0.60
C HIS A 62 9.22 -9.79 -0.12
N GLU A 63 8.01 -10.22 -0.53
CA GLU A 63 7.80 -11.43 -1.33
C GLU A 63 8.66 -11.43 -2.60
N GLN A 64 8.75 -10.29 -3.30
CA GLN A 64 9.60 -10.16 -4.49
C GLN A 64 11.08 -10.19 -4.17
N LYS A 65 11.52 -9.51 -3.11
CA LYS A 65 12.93 -9.48 -2.71
C LYS A 65 13.47 -10.87 -2.35
N PHE A 66 12.63 -11.72 -1.76
CA PHE A 66 13.02 -13.07 -1.33
C PHE A 66 12.61 -14.17 -2.32
N GLY A 67 12.02 -13.83 -3.47
CA GLY A 67 11.54 -14.83 -4.45
C GLY A 67 10.41 -15.73 -3.93
N ILE A 68 9.73 -15.35 -2.85
CA ILE A 68 8.65 -16.11 -2.20
C ILE A 68 7.31 -15.87 -2.94
N GLY A 69 7.23 -14.79 -3.72
CA GLY A 69 6.04 -14.44 -4.50
C GLY A 69 5.90 -15.27 -5.77
N ARG A 70 4.65 -15.48 -6.22
CA ARG A 70 4.35 -16.05 -7.54
C ARG A 70 5.08 -15.23 -8.61
N GLU A 71 6.16 -15.78 -9.16
CA GLU A 71 6.80 -15.29 -10.37
C GLU A 71 5.72 -15.14 -11.44
N LYS A 72 5.71 -14.00 -12.14
CA LYS A 72 5.04 -13.92 -13.42
C LYS A 72 5.88 -14.70 -14.43
N THR A 73 5.91 -16.02 -14.30
CA THR A 73 6.06 -16.87 -15.48
C THR A 73 4.84 -16.58 -16.36
N GLU A 74 5.10 -15.95 -17.51
CA GLU A 74 4.27 -16.03 -18.72
C GLU A 74 2.86 -15.40 -18.71
N ARG A 75 2.78 -14.06 -18.70
CA ARG A 75 1.61 -13.35 -19.26
C ARG A 75 1.93 -12.34 -20.38
N LYS A 76 3.11 -12.46 -20.99
CA LYS A 76 3.46 -11.80 -22.27
C LYS A 76 3.48 -12.77 -23.47
N LYS A 77 2.72 -13.87 -23.41
CA LYS A 77 2.40 -14.71 -24.57
C LYS A 77 0.90 -14.95 -24.66
N LYS A 78 0.16 -13.94 -25.12
CA LYS A 78 -0.93 -14.08 -26.09
C LYS A 78 -1.35 -12.72 -26.61
#